data_AF-A0A832B6P1-F1
#
_entry.id   AF-A0A832B6P1-F1
#
_cell.length_a   1.000
_cell.length_b   1.000
_cell.length_c   1.000
_cell.angle_alpha   90.00
_cell.angle_beta   90.00
_cell.angle_gamma   90.00
#
_symmetry.space_group_name_H-M   'P 1'
#
loop_
_entity.id
_entity.type
_entity.pdbx_description
1 polymer ?
#
loop_
_entity_poly.entity_id
_entity_poly.type
_entity_poly.pdbx_seq_one_letter_code
_entity_poly.pdbx_strand_id
1 'polypeptide(L)'
;MDLGHGFLPRIDARNYKAVERCLPRDGLGLFNVGLDLSWAILEGLWALQHGASTIELCRDRGVSFLVDTQAWRYHDPRTFLMEKFATTPYAPAGPLAASDRSALNRFVEANLEAQATLGASAYLLPGVIPLDAHDDVHALTLTLLETAQAALPDARPCVAFLGVHTASMAAAHQLVDALP
;
A
#
# COMPACT_ATOMS: atom_id res chain seq x y z
N MET A 1 -6.47 -3.22 26.28
CA MET A 1 -5.41 -2.49 25.57
C MET A 1 -6.15 -1.48 24.72
N ASP A 2 -6.24 -0.22 25.15
CA ASP A 2 -6.90 0.82 24.35
C ASP A 2 -6.03 1.09 23.13
N LEU A 3 -6.48 0.60 21.98
CA LEU A 3 -5.87 0.93 20.69
C LEU A 3 -6.23 2.38 20.41
N GLY A 4 -5.36 3.31 20.85
CA GLY A 4 -5.42 4.69 20.40
C GLY A 4 -5.48 4.70 18.88
N HIS A 5 -6.41 5.45 18.30
CA HIS A 5 -6.53 5.61 16.85
C HIS A 5 -5.21 6.18 16.32
N GLY A 6 -4.30 5.29 15.92
CA GLY A 6 -2.97 5.63 15.45
C GLY A 6 -3.11 6.47 14.19
N PHE A 7 -2.63 7.71 14.26
CA PHE A 7 -2.46 8.52 13.07
C PHE A 7 -1.23 7.97 12.33
N LEU A 8 -1.47 7.23 11.24
CA LEU A 8 -0.42 6.80 10.30
C LEU A 8 -0.32 7.86 9.20
N PRO A 9 0.63 8.82 9.28
CA PRO A 9 0.75 9.83 8.24
C PRO A 9 1.11 9.16 6.91
N ARG A 10 0.31 9.42 5.89
CA ARG A 10 0.65 9.13 4.50
C ARG A 10 1.44 10.31 3.94
N ILE A 11 2.71 10.07 3.62
CA ILE A 11 3.60 11.06 3.04
C ILE A 11 3.60 10.87 1.52
N ASP A 12 3.17 11.90 0.80
CA ASP A 12 3.25 11.99 -0.66
C ASP A 12 3.72 13.38 -1.09
N ALA A 13 3.92 13.55 -2.42
CA ALA A 13 4.41 14.79 -3.02
C ALA A 13 3.59 16.05 -2.69
N ARG A 14 2.30 15.91 -2.36
CA ARG A 14 1.37 17.03 -2.10
C ARG A 14 1.10 17.21 -0.61
N ASN A 15 1.09 16.12 0.13
CA ASN A 15 0.59 16.08 1.49
C ASN A 15 1.68 16.27 2.54
N TYR A 16 2.97 16.10 2.24
CA TYR A 16 4.05 16.38 3.21
C TYR A 16 3.86 17.74 3.91
N LYS A 17 3.62 18.80 3.14
CA LYS A 17 3.36 20.15 3.66
C LYS A 17 2.02 20.27 4.39
N ALA A 18 1.01 19.49 4.02
CA ALA A 18 -0.30 19.51 4.66
C ALA A 18 -0.26 18.81 6.01
N VAL A 19 0.39 17.64 6.10
CA VAL A 19 0.61 16.92 7.36
C VAL A 19 1.48 17.77 8.29
N GLU A 20 2.53 18.41 7.76
CA GLU A 20 3.36 19.37 8.53
C GLU A 20 2.54 20.58 9.04
N ARG A 21 1.59 21.10 8.26
CA ARG A 21 0.70 22.21 8.68
C ARG A 21 -0.37 21.82 9.70
N CYS A 22 -0.69 20.53 9.82
CA CYS A 22 -1.56 20.01 10.87
C CYS A 22 -0.84 19.92 12.22
N LEU A 23 0.49 20.02 12.23
CA LEU A 23 1.26 20.17 13.45
C LEU A 23 1.21 21.63 13.90
N PRO A 24 1.36 21.91 15.21
CA PRO A 24 1.34 23.28 15.71
C PRO A 24 2.41 24.11 14.97
N ARG A 25 2.06 25.32 14.53
CA ARG A 25 2.96 26.22 13.77
C ARG A 25 4.31 26.48 14.48
N ASP A 26 4.28 26.48 15.81
CA ASP A 26 5.45 26.68 16.68
C ASP A 26 5.84 25.38 17.41
N GLY A 27 5.32 24.24 16.94
CA GLY A 27 5.47 22.92 17.54
C GLY A 27 6.44 22.02 16.79
N LEU A 28 6.51 20.77 17.26
CA LEU A 28 7.38 19.75 16.72
C LEU A 28 6.90 19.34 15.31
N GLY A 29 7.72 19.57 14.28
CA GLY A 29 7.49 19.04 12.92
C GLY A 29 7.53 17.50 12.87
N LEU A 30 7.14 16.90 11.72
CA LEU A 30 6.96 15.43 11.57
C LEU A 30 8.18 14.59 11.96
N PHE A 31 9.37 15.17 11.89
CA PHE A 31 10.64 14.52 12.19
C PHE A 31 11.43 15.26 13.28
N ASN A 32 10.75 16.06 14.09
CA ASN A 32 11.38 16.72 15.23
C ASN A 32 11.68 15.68 16.32
N VAL A 33 12.79 15.87 17.04
CA VAL A 33 13.34 14.93 18.04
C VAL A 33 12.35 14.63 19.18
N GLY A 34 11.38 15.51 19.43
CA GLY A 34 10.35 15.31 20.45
C GLY A 34 9.07 14.59 19.99
N LEU A 35 8.90 14.30 18.69
CA LEU A 35 7.72 13.59 18.18
C LEU A 35 8.03 12.10 18.11
N ASP A 36 7.35 11.29 18.92
CA ASP A 36 7.45 9.83 18.87
C ASP A 36 6.60 9.27 17.72
N LEU A 37 7.19 9.26 16.52
CA LEU A 37 6.59 8.67 15.33
C LEU A 37 7.17 7.27 15.11
N SER A 38 6.50 6.22 15.58
CA SER A 38 7.02 4.86 15.42
C SER A 38 6.77 4.26 14.02
N TRP A 39 5.77 4.76 13.28
CA TRP A 39 5.38 4.26 11.94
C TRP A 39 5.00 5.38 10.96
N ALA A 40 5.32 5.19 9.68
CA ALA A 40 4.86 6.04 8.57
C ALA A 40 4.39 5.23 7.35
N ILE A 41 3.59 5.84 6.48
CA ILE A 41 3.26 5.28 5.17
C ILE A 41 3.88 6.18 4.09
N LEU A 42 4.74 5.61 3.26
CA LEU A 42 5.35 6.30 2.12
C LEU A 42 4.60 5.95 0.85
N GLU A 43 4.22 6.96 0.06
CA GLU A 43 3.63 6.73 -1.25
C GLU A 43 4.67 6.17 -2.21
N GLY A 44 4.39 5.00 -2.81
CA GLY A 44 5.39 4.20 -3.50
C GLY A 44 5.98 4.83 -4.75
N LEU A 45 5.18 5.49 -5.59
CA LEU A 45 5.70 6.14 -6.81
C LEU A 45 6.65 7.28 -6.44
N TRP A 46 6.24 8.13 -5.49
CA TRP A 46 7.10 9.17 -4.96
C TRP A 46 8.34 8.60 -4.26
N ALA A 47 8.19 7.54 -3.47
CA ALA A 47 9.31 6.93 -2.76
C ALA A 47 10.40 6.41 -3.71
N LEU A 48 9.99 5.79 -4.82
CA LEU A 48 10.91 5.31 -5.86
C LEU A 48 11.68 6.44 -6.56
N GLN A 49 11.06 7.59 -6.76
CA GLN A 49 11.65 8.69 -7.55
C GLN A 49 12.40 9.72 -6.69
N HIS A 50 11.92 9.94 -5.45
CA HIS A 50 12.30 11.08 -4.63
C HIS A 50 12.46 10.74 -3.14
N GLY A 51 12.13 9.51 -2.71
CA GLY A 51 12.02 9.15 -1.30
C GLY A 51 13.34 8.91 -0.57
N ALA A 52 14.49 8.86 -1.27
CA ALA A 52 15.75 8.41 -0.70
C ALA A 52 16.12 9.10 0.62
N SER A 53 16.11 10.43 0.66
CA SER A 53 16.44 11.20 1.87
C SER A 53 15.42 11.02 2.99
N THR A 54 14.15 10.80 2.67
CA THR A 54 13.11 10.55 3.67
C THR A 54 13.20 9.13 4.24
N ILE A 55 13.55 8.16 3.41
CA ILE A 55 13.79 6.78 3.83
C ILE A 55 15.01 6.71 4.76
N GLU A 56 16.10 7.40 4.41
CA GLU A 56 17.28 7.53 5.28
C GLU A 56 16.92 8.18 6.62
N LEU A 57 16.16 9.28 6.58
CA LEU A 57 15.69 9.95 7.80
C LEU A 57 14.83 9.04 8.67
N CYS A 58 13.92 8.25 8.09
CA CYS A 58 13.14 7.26 8.83
C CYS A 58 14.05 6.24 9.53
N ARG A 59 15.05 5.70 8.82
CA ARG A 59 16.01 4.73 9.39
C ARG A 59 16.82 5.33 10.53
N ASP A 60 17.38 6.53 10.33
CA ASP A 60 18.20 7.23 11.34
C ASP A 60 17.42 7.52 12.62
N ARG A 61 16.09 7.71 12.50
CA ARG A 61 15.20 7.98 13.63
C ARG A 61 14.49 6.75 14.17
N GLY A 62 14.79 5.55 13.67
CA GLY A 62 14.13 4.32 14.10
C GLY A 62 12.64 4.23 13.74
N VAL A 63 12.18 5.03 12.77
CA VAL A 63 10.80 5.04 12.29
C VAL A 63 10.60 3.88 11.32
N SER A 64 9.69 2.96 11.66
CA SER A 64 9.28 1.90 10.74
C SER A 64 8.37 2.46 9.65
N PHE A 65 8.34 1.85 8.46
CA PHE A 65 7.44 2.34 7.41
C PHE A 65 6.89 1.25 6.51
N LEU A 66 5.68 1.51 6.01
CA LEU A 66 5.04 0.80 4.92
C LEU A 66 5.22 1.60 3.62
N VAL A 67 5.23 0.92 2.48
CA VAL A 67 5.19 1.56 1.17
C VAL A 67 3.83 1.28 0.53
N ASP A 68 3.01 2.32 0.38
CA ASP A 68 1.76 2.23 -0.38
C ASP A 68 2.02 2.45 -1.87
N THR A 69 2.21 1.35 -2.59
CA THR A 69 2.36 1.29 -4.06
C THR A 69 1.09 1.67 -4.82
N GLN A 70 -0.03 1.89 -4.12
CA GLN A 70 -1.34 2.14 -4.69
C GLN A 70 -1.83 0.99 -5.58
N ALA A 71 -1.41 -0.24 -5.26
CA ALA A 71 -1.71 -1.46 -6.02
C ALA A 71 -3.21 -1.63 -6.33
N TRP A 72 -4.07 -1.20 -5.39
CA TRP A 72 -5.53 -1.22 -5.49
C TRP A 72 -6.11 -0.46 -6.69
N ARG A 73 -5.32 0.41 -7.32
CA ARG A 73 -5.73 1.17 -8.51
C ARG A 73 -5.66 0.35 -9.80
N TYR A 74 -4.81 -0.68 -9.89
CA TYR A 74 -4.54 -1.36 -11.16
C TYR A 74 -5.66 -2.28 -11.64
N HIS A 75 -6.73 -2.43 -10.88
CA HIS A 75 -7.97 -3.03 -11.38
C HIS A 75 -8.77 -2.05 -12.28
N ASP A 76 -8.61 -0.74 -12.08
CA ASP A 76 -9.34 0.28 -12.83
C ASP A 76 -8.59 0.71 -14.12
N PRO A 77 -9.21 0.58 -15.31
CA PRO A 77 -8.61 1.04 -16.57
C PRO A 77 -8.20 2.52 -16.58
N ARG A 78 -8.89 3.37 -15.81
CA ARG A 78 -8.59 4.81 -15.74
C ARG A 78 -7.24 5.09 -15.10
N THR A 79 -6.70 4.16 -14.31
CA THR A 79 -5.36 4.28 -13.70
C THR A 79 -4.28 4.46 -14.75
N PHE A 80 -4.41 3.78 -15.90
CA PHE A 80 -3.45 3.83 -17.00
C PHE A 80 -3.52 5.11 -17.83
N LEU A 81 -4.54 5.96 -17.63
CA LEU A 81 -4.60 7.28 -18.26
C LEU A 81 -3.56 8.25 -17.70
N MET A 82 -3.03 7.95 -16.51
CA MET A 82 -2.02 8.78 -15.85
C MET A 82 -0.65 8.13 -16.00
N GLU A 83 0.25 8.80 -16.73
CA GLU A 83 1.59 8.29 -17.08
C GLU A 83 2.38 7.74 -15.88
N LYS A 84 2.30 8.42 -14.72
CA LYS A 84 3.01 7.98 -13.51
C LYS A 84 2.66 6.55 -13.07
N PHE A 85 1.41 6.12 -13.26
CA PHE A 85 0.98 4.75 -12.90
C PHE A 85 1.30 3.75 -14.02
N ALA A 86 1.33 4.19 -15.28
CA ALA A 86 1.69 3.31 -16.39
C ALA A 86 3.19 3.00 -16.49
N THR A 87 4.04 3.85 -15.89
CA THR A 87 5.50 3.79 -16.05
C THR A 87 6.26 3.32 -14.81
N THR A 88 5.56 3.01 -13.71
CA THR A 88 6.22 2.49 -12.51
C THR A 88 6.74 1.05 -12.74
N PRO A 89 7.85 0.62 -12.11
CA PRO A 89 8.49 -0.67 -12.39
C PRO A 89 7.59 -1.90 -12.19
N TYR A 90 6.58 -1.79 -11.34
CA TYR A 90 5.62 -2.84 -11.04
C TYR A 90 4.27 -2.68 -11.76
N ALA A 91 4.14 -1.75 -12.71
CA ALA A 91 2.89 -1.56 -13.43
C ALA A 91 2.56 -2.81 -14.27
N PRO A 92 1.34 -3.37 -14.16
CA PRO A 92 0.90 -4.40 -15.09
C PRO A 92 0.67 -3.79 -16.48
N ALA A 93 0.63 -4.62 -17.53
CA ALA A 93 0.42 -4.14 -18.92
C ALA A 93 -0.99 -3.59 -19.18
N GLY A 94 -1.94 -3.90 -18.29
CA GLY A 94 -3.33 -3.46 -18.35
C GLY A 94 -4.06 -3.80 -17.05
N PRO A 95 -5.38 -3.57 -17.01
CA PRO A 95 -6.18 -3.82 -15.81
C PRO A 95 -6.05 -5.26 -15.30
N LEU A 96 -5.86 -5.41 -14.00
CA LEU A 96 -5.79 -6.72 -13.36
C LEU A 96 -7.16 -7.40 -13.40
N ALA A 97 -7.19 -8.67 -13.76
CA ALA A 97 -8.39 -9.49 -13.76
C ALA A 97 -8.08 -10.88 -13.18
N ALA A 98 -9.03 -11.47 -12.46
CA ALA A 98 -8.86 -12.77 -11.79
C ALA A 98 -8.49 -13.91 -12.76
N SER A 99 -8.93 -13.81 -14.01
CA SER A 99 -8.66 -14.80 -15.04
C SER A 99 -7.21 -14.81 -15.54
N ASP A 100 -6.44 -13.74 -15.35
CA ASP A 100 -5.05 -13.64 -15.82
C ASP A 100 -4.05 -13.83 -14.67
N ARG A 101 -3.92 -15.09 -14.22
CA ARG A 101 -3.00 -15.47 -13.14
C ARG A 101 -1.54 -15.13 -13.44
N SER A 102 -1.14 -15.17 -14.70
CA SER A 102 0.25 -14.87 -15.08
C SER A 102 0.57 -13.38 -14.91
N ALA A 103 -0.37 -12.49 -15.28
CA ALA A 103 -0.23 -11.06 -15.02
C ALA A 103 -0.28 -10.74 -13.53
N LEU A 104 -1.17 -11.40 -12.77
CA LEU A 104 -1.25 -11.23 -11.32
C LEU A 104 0.05 -11.60 -10.62
N ASN A 105 0.65 -12.75 -10.97
CA ASN A 105 1.93 -13.18 -10.39
C ASN A 105 3.05 -12.19 -10.65
N ARG A 106 3.25 -11.79 -11.91
CA ARG A 106 4.28 -10.79 -12.25
C ARG A 106 4.07 -9.47 -11.52
N PHE A 107 2.82 -9.03 -11.43
CA PHE A 107 2.46 -7.80 -10.74
C PHE A 107 2.79 -7.88 -9.25
N VAL A 108 2.37 -8.96 -8.57
CA VAL A 108 2.60 -9.14 -7.13
C VAL A 108 4.09 -9.26 -6.81
N GLU A 109 4.84 -10.05 -7.58
CA GLU A 109 6.29 -10.20 -7.43
C GLU A 109 7.00 -8.85 -7.56
N ALA A 110 6.74 -8.11 -8.65
CA ALA A 110 7.36 -6.81 -8.87
C ALA A 110 6.94 -5.77 -7.80
N ASN A 111 5.70 -5.86 -7.31
CA ASN A 111 5.21 -4.99 -6.25
C ASN A 111 5.95 -5.23 -4.93
N LEU A 112 6.06 -6.49 -4.51
CA LEU A 112 6.76 -6.87 -3.29
C LEU A 112 8.26 -6.56 -3.38
N GLU A 113 8.88 -6.80 -4.55
CA GLU A 113 10.28 -6.45 -4.81
C GLU A 113 10.52 -4.94 -4.71
N ALA A 114 9.61 -4.11 -5.23
CA ALA A 114 9.72 -2.66 -5.11
C ALA A 114 9.66 -2.20 -3.64
N GLN A 115 8.76 -2.79 -2.83
CA GLN A 115 8.69 -2.50 -1.40
C GLN A 115 9.94 -2.97 -0.66
N ALA A 116 10.46 -4.15 -0.99
CA ALA A 116 11.67 -4.72 -0.40
C ALA A 116 12.90 -3.84 -0.70
N THR A 117 13.03 -3.39 -1.95
CA THR A 117 14.13 -2.52 -2.42
C THR A 117 14.13 -1.17 -1.69
N LEU A 118 12.96 -0.62 -1.41
CA LEU A 118 12.82 0.61 -0.60
C LEU A 118 13.10 0.37 0.89
N GLY A 119 13.14 -0.90 1.33
CA GLY A 119 13.43 -1.29 2.71
C GLY A 119 12.22 -1.19 3.62
N ALA A 120 11.01 -1.45 3.12
CA ALA A 120 9.78 -1.45 3.91
C ALA A 120 9.89 -2.38 5.14
N SER A 121 9.41 -1.92 6.29
CA SER A 121 9.42 -2.65 7.56
C SER A 121 8.35 -3.74 7.61
N ALA A 122 7.30 -3.59 6.79
CA ALA A 122 6.23 -4.54 6.57
C ALA A 122 5.71 -4.38 5.14
N TYR A 123 5.09 -5.43 4.59
CA TYR A 123 4.56 -5.42 3.22
C TYR A 123 3.09 -5.03 3.21
N LEU A 124 2.73 -4.05 2.40
CA LEU A 124 1.34 -3.81 2.04
C LEU A 124 1.00 -4.70 0.84
N LEU A 125 0.24 -5.76 1.07
CA LEU A 125 -0.09 -6.71 0.01
C LEU A 125 -1.00 -6.05 -1.03
N PRO A 126 -0.83 -6.37 -2.32
CA PRO A 126 -1.74 -5.88 -3.34
C PRO A 126 -3.19 -6.29 -3.05
N GLY A 127 -4.08 -5.31 -3.05
CA GLY A 127 -5.53 -5.52 -2.99
C GLY A 127 -6.21 -4.89 -4.19
N VAL A 128 -7.54 -4.93 -4.23
CA VAL A 128 -8.37 -4.32 -5.29
C VAL A 128 -9.58 -3.61 -4.69
N ILE A 129 -10.06 -2.57 -5.38
CA ILE A 129 -11.34 -1.93 -5.07
C ILE A 129 -12.32 -2.31 -6.19
N PRO A 130 -13.54 -2.78 -5.86
CA PRO A 130 -14.53 -3.12 -6.87
C PRO A 130 -14.87 -1.93 -7.76
N LEU A 131 -14.98 -2.16 -9.07
CA LEU A 131 -15.42 -1.11 -10.02
C LEU A 131 -16.90 -0.81 -9.87
N ASP A 132 -17.72 -1.84 -9.66
CA ASP A 132 -19.14 -1.75 -9.41
C ASP A 132 -19.66 -2.94 -8.59
N ALA A 133 -20.97 -3.01 -8.37
CA ALA A 133 -21.60 -4.01 -7.50
C ALA A 133 -21.56 -5.45 -8.04
N HIS A 134 -21.26 -5.66 -9.33
CA HIS A 134 -21.20 -6.98 -9.97
C HIS A 134 -19.78 -7.56 -10.01
N ASP A 135 -18.80 -6.79 -9.56
CA ASP A 135 -17.40 -7.18 -9.56
C ASP A 135 -17.13 -8.22 -8.46
N ASP A 136 -16.74 -9.43 -8.84
CA ASP A 136 -16.35 -10.50 -7.91
C ASP A 136 -14.93 -10.24 -7.39
N VAL A 137 -14.83 -9.22 -6.55
CA VAL A 137 -13.57 -8.87 -5.88
C VAL A 137 -13.13 -9.93 -4.88
N HIS A 138 -14.00 -10.84 -4.46
CA HIS A 138 -13.65 -11.91 -3.53
C HIS A 138 -12.68 -12.89 -4.19
N ALA A 139 -13.02 -13.42 -5.36
CA ALA A 139 -12.17 -14.35 -6.09
C ALA A 139 -10.82 -13.72 -6.49
N LEU A 140 -10.84 -12.46 -6.94
CA LEU A 140 -9.64 -11.71 -7.27
C LEU A 140 -8.76 -11.47 -6.04
N THR A 141 -9.37 -11.07 -4.92
CA THR A 141 -8.65 -10.81 -3.66
C THR A 141 -8.00 -12.06 -3.11
N LEU A 142 -8.72 -13.19 -3.06
CA LEU A 142 -8.15 -14.47 -2.65
C LEU A 142 -6.96 -14.87 -3.54
N THR A 143 -7.11 -14.74 -4.86
CA THR A 143 -6.02 -15.05 -5.79
C THR A 143 -4.80 -14.16 -5.55
N LEU A 144 -4.99 -12.86 -5.31
CA LEU A 144 -3.90 -11.93 -4.98
C LEU A 144 -3.19 -12.31 -3.68
N LEU A 145 -3.94 -12.70 -2.64
CA LEU A 145 -3.38 -13.10 -1.36
C LEU A 145 -2.61 -14.42 -1.46
N GLU A 146 -3.15 -15.42 -2.17
CA GLU A 146 -2.46 -16.69 -2.45
C GLU A 146 -1.15 -16.44 -3.20
N THR A 147 -1.20 -15.63 -4.26
CA THR A 147 -0.01 -15.25 -5.03
C THR A 147 1.00 -14.51 -4.16
N ALA A 148 0.55 -13.55 -3.34
CA ALA A 148 1.43 -12.80 -2.45
C ALA A 148 2.09 -13.72 -1.42
N GLN A 149 1.33 -14.60 -0.78
CA GLN A 149 1.84 -15.57 0.18
C GLN A 149 2.96 -16.43 -0.41
N ALA A 150 2.83 -16.85 -1.68
CA ALA A 150 3.85 -17.64 -2.36
C ALA A 150 5.10 -16.82 -2.75
N ALA A 151 4.96 -15.51 -2.95
CA ALA A 151 6.02 -14.62 -3.43
C ALA A 151 6.72 -13.82 -2.31
N LEU A 152 6.28 -13.92 -1.06
CA LEU A 152 6.86 -13.15 0.04
C LEU A 152 8.36 -13.49 0.25
N PRO A 153 9.27 -12.52 0.14
CA PRO A 153 10.71 -12.78 0.13
C PRO A 153 11.29 -13.07 1.53
N ASP A 154 10.69 -12.53 2.59
CA ASP A 154 11.11 -12.65 3.98
C ASP A 154 9.88 -12.81 4.90
N ALA A 155 10.06 -13.40 6.09
CA ALA A 155 9.03 -13.45 7.14
C ALA A 155 8.84 -12.08 7.83
N ARG A 156 8.39 -11.07 7.07
CA ARG A 156 8.00 -9.75 7.59
C ARG A 156 6.49 -9.67 7.82
N PRO A 157 6.03 -8.83 8.77
CA PRO A 157 4.60 -8.57 8.90
C PRO A 157 4.02 -8.07 7.59
N CYS A 158 2.80 -8.50 7.29
CA CYS A 158 2.07 -8.13 6.08
C CYS A 158 0.74 -7.49 6.46
N VAL A 159 0.32 -6.52 5.68
CA VAL A 159 -1.00 -5.89 5.78
C VAL A 159 -1.74 -6.17 4.49
N ALA A 160 -2.84 -6.91 4.57
CA ALA A 160 -3.75 -7.10 3.47
C ALA A 160 -4.81 -5.99 3.46
N PHE A 161 -5.16 -5.50 2.27
CA PHE A 161 -6.28 -4.60 2.05
C PHE A 161 -7.38 -5.31 1.26
N LEU A 162 -8.59 -5.30 1.79
CA LEU A 162 -9.78 -5.88 1.15
C LEU A 162 -10.73 -4.75 0.78
N GLY A 163 -10.80 -4.39 -0.51
CA GLY A 163 -11.80 -3.45 -1.00
C GLY A 163 -13.12 -4.16 -1.21
N VAL A 164 -14.20 -3.60 -0.67
CA VAL A 164 -15.55 -4.16 -0.82
C VAL A 164 -16.55 -3.05 -1.14
N HIS A 165 -17.54 -3.38 -1.95
CA HIS A 165 -18.68 -2.50 -2.16
C HIS A 165 -19.57 -2.51 -0.90
N THR A 166 -20.20 -1.39 -0.55
CA THR A 166 -21.07 -1.30 0.64
C THR A 166 -22.25 -2.29 0.59
N ALA A 167 -22.70 -2.66 -0.60
CA ALA A 167 -23.71 -3.71 -0.79
C ALA A 167 -23.21 -5.12 -0.47
N SER A 168 -21.90 -5.32 -0.34
CA SER A 168 -21.22 -6.61 -0.18
C SER A 168 -20.50 -6.74 1.17
N MET A 169 -20.85 -5.91 2.16
CA MET A 169 -20.20 -5.91 3.48
C MET A 169 -20.28 -7.27 4.20
N ALA A 170 -21.35 -8.04 4.01
CA ALA A 170 -21.45 -9.38 4.59
C ALA A 170 -20.39 -10.35 4.01
N ALA A 171 -20.14 -10.27 2.70
CA ALA A 171 -19.09 -11.05 2.05
C ALA A 171 -17.69 -10.59 2.48
N ALA A 172 -17.52 -9.29 2.79
CA ALA A 172 -16.28 -8.75 3.34
C ALA A 172 -15.92 -9.39 4.69
N HIS A 173 -16.89 -9.48 5.61
CA HIS A 173 -16.66 -10.11 6.91
C HIS A 173 -16.37 -11.61 6.77
N GLN A 174 -17.11 -12.31 5.90
CA GLN A 174 -16.83 -13.71 5.61
C GLN A 174 -15.43 -13.94 5.04
N LEU A 175 -14.96 -13.04 4.18
CA LEU A 175 -13.60 -13.11 3.65
C LEU A 175 -12.57 -12.93 4.76
N VAL A 176 -12.74 -11.93 5.64
CA VAL A 176 -11.85 -11.73 6.80
C VAL A 176 -11.81 -12.96 7.70
N ASP A 177 -12.97 -13.57 7.98
CA ASP A 177 -13.08 -14.78 8.80
C ASP A 177 -12.45 -16.02 8.14
N ALA A 178 -12.32 -16.01 6.81
CA ALA A 178 -11.71 -17.09 6.03
C ALA A 178 -10.19 -16.91 5.80
N LEU A 179 -9.62 -15.74 6.16
CA LEU A 179 -8.18 -15.53 6.08
C LEU A 179 -7.47 -16.30 7.22
N PRO A 180 -6.30 -16.91 6.93
CA PRO A 180 -5.54 -17.70 7.91
C PRO A 180 -4.97 -16.89 9.08
#